data_AF-A0A924E4U4-F1
#
_entry.id   AF-A0A924E4U4-F1
#
_cell.length_a   1.000
_cell.length_b   1.000
_cell.length_c   1.000
_cell.angle_alpha   90.00
_cell.angle_beta   90.00
_cell.angle_gamma   90.00
#
_symmetry.space_group_name_H-M   'P 1'
#
loop_
_entity.id
_entity.type
_entity.pdbx_description
1 polymer ?
#
loop_
_entity_poly.entity_id
_entity_poly.type
_entity_poly.pdbx_seq_one_letter_code
_entity_poly.pdbx_strand_id
1 'polypeptide(L)'
;MEEGKVVKQLEGTHVEFALVIMDIEDCTVNQAAVREATNGKLDVFATDLPRLRKIAKQLTIESTDPTAERTAYISELTYTLGVSGVLTKGDQSVYLVESAKQPALV
;
A
#
# COMPACT_ATOMS: atom_id res chain seq x y z
N MET A 1 -17.70 -20.68 3.78
CA MET A 1 -17.35 -19.44 3.07
C MET A 1 -18.14 -18.33 3.73
N GLU A 2 -17.49 -17.33 4.30
CA GLU A 2 -18.20 -16.16 4.87
C GLU A 2 -18.78 -15.33 3.73
N GLU A 3 -20.08 -15.04 3.79
CA GLU A 3 -20.81 -14.26 2.79
C GLU A 3 -20.17 -12.85 2.62
N GLY A 4 -20.04 -12.39 1.37
CA GLY A 4 -19.55 -11.05 1.03
C GLY A 4 -18.05 -10.93 0.75
N LYS A 5 -17.27 -12.01 0.84
CA LYS A 5 -15.84 -11.99 0.46
C LYS A 5 -15.67 -12.17 -1.05
N VAL A 6 -14.83 -11.33 -1.66
CA VAL A 6 -14.37 -11.49 -3.04
C VAL A 6 -13.04 -12.24 -3.03
N VAL A 7 -12.99 -13.40 -3.69
CA VAL A 7 -11.74 -14.14 -3.91
C VAL A 7 -11.18 -13.73 -5.27
N LYS A 8 -10.04 -13.03 -5.26
CA LYS A 8 -9.32 -12.70 -6.49
C LYS A 8 -8.31 -13.79 -6.78
N GLN A 9 -8.47 -14.48 -7.91
CA GLN A 9 -7.45 -15.37 -8.44
C GLN A 9 -6.42 -14.56 -9.21
N LEU A 10 -5.15 -14.78 -8.91
CA LEU A 10 -4.02 -14.15 -9.58
C LEU A 10 -3.39 -15.18 -10.50
N GLU A 11 -3.16 -14.79 -11.75
CA GLU A 11 -2.54 -15.63 -12.78
C GLU A 11 -1.35 -14.90 -13.39
N GLY A 12 -0.39 -15.67 -13.92
CA GLY A 12 0.83 -15.15 -14.55
C GLY A 12 2.06 -15.15 -13.63
N THR A 13 3.19 -14.72 -14.20
CA THR A 13 4.45 -14.56 -13.47
C THR A 13 4.53 -13.15 -12.92
N HIS A 14 4.79 -13.05 -11.62
CA HIS A 14 5.03 -11.81 -10.90
C HIS A 14 6.40 -11.24 -11.29
N VAL A 15 6.42 -10.01 -11.83
CA VAL A 15 7.64 -9.27 -12.19
C VAL A 15 7.56 -7.89 -11.55
N GLU A 16 7.52 -7.87 -10.21
CA GLU A 16 7.54 -6.62 -9.47
C GLU A 16 8.88 -5.91 -9.72
N PHE A 17 8.81 -4.65 -10.15
CA PHE A 17 9.97 -3.82 -10.43
C PHE A 17 10.23 -2.80 -9.31
N ALA A 18 9.18 -2.38 -8.62
CA ALA A 18 9.22 -1.32 -7.63
C ALA A 18 8.14 -1.49 -6.56
N LEU A 19 8.42 -0.93 -5.38
CA LEU A 19 7.44 -0.66 -4.33
C LEU A 19 6.96 0.79 -4.44
N VAL A 20 5.66 1.00 -4.58
CA VAL A 20 5.01 2.31 -4.61
C VAL A 20 4.24 2.50 -3.31
N ILE A 21 4.63 3.52 -2.55
CA ILE A 21 3.94 3.94 -1.33
C ILE A 21 3.13 5.19 -1.66
N MET A 22 1.80 5.12 -1.55
CA MET A 22 0.87 6.20 -1.87
C MET A 22 0.42 6.92 -0.59
N ASP A 23 0.69 8.21 -0.49
CA ASP A 23 0.17 9.09 0.59
C ASP A 23 -0.79 10.14 0.02
N ILE A 24 -1.72 9.69 -0.83
CA ILE A 24 -2.80 10.51 -1.39
C ILE A 24 -4.13 9.84 -1.06
N GLU A 25 -5.03 10.58 -0.40
CA GLU A 25 -6.37 10.10 -0.07
C GLU A 25 -7.15 9.70 -1.34
N ASP A 26 -7.95 8.65 -1.20
CA ASP A 26 -8.85 8.11 -2.23
C ASP A 26 -8.19 7.78 -3.58
N CYS A 27 -6.85 7.63 -3.59
CA CYS A 27 -6.06 7.20 -4.73
C CYS A 27 -5.35 5.88 -4.44
N THR A 28 -5.09 5.11 -5.49
CA THR A 28 -4.27 3.89 -5.46
C THR A 28 -3.65 3.64 -6.82
N VAL A 29 -2.73 2.68 -6.92
CA VAL A 29 -2.13 2.27 -8.19
C VAL A 29 -3.09 1.38 -8.98
N ASN A 30 -3.38 1.77 -10.23
CA ASN A 30 -4.08 0.91 -11.17
C ASN A 30 -3.11 -0.07 -11.85
N GLN A 31 -3.03 -1.29 -11.34
CA GLN A 31 -2.17 -2.34 -11.89
C GLN A 31 -2.46 -2.69 -13.35
N ALA A 32 -3.74 -2.61 -13.79
CA ALA A 32 -4.08 -2.88 -15.18
C ALA A 32 -3.46 -1.84 -16.11
N ALA A 33 -3.47 -0.57 -15.72
CA ALA A 33 -2.84 0.51 -16.47
C ALA A 33 -1.30 0.36 -16.51
N VAL A 34 -0.68 -0.07 -15.41
CA VAL A 34 0.77 -0.37 -15.37
C VAL A 34 1.12 -1.49 -16.35
N ARG A 35 0.36 -2.58 -16.33
CA ARG A 35 0.57 -3.71 -17.25
C ARG A 35 0.36 -3.31 -18.69
N GLU A 36 -0.69 -2.55 -18.99
CA GLU A 36 -0.95 -2.04 -20.35
C GLU A 36 0.21 -1.17 -20.83
N ALA A 37 0.63 -0.18 -20.03
CA ALA A 37 1.72 0.73 -20.39
C ALA A 37 3.08 0.04 -20.58
N THR A 38 3.28 -1.12 -19.95
CA THR A 38 4.55 -1.87 -19.99
C THR A 38 4.48 -3.11 -20.87
N ASN A 39 3.38 -3.32 -21.60
CA ASN A 39 3.10 -4.55 -22.37
C ASN A 39 3.25 -5.83 -21.51
N GLY A 40 2.79 -5.77 -20.26
CA GLY A 40 2.80 -6.87 -19.31
C GLY A 40 4.19 -7.23 -18.76
N LYS A 41 5.20 -6.38 -18.98
CA LYS A 41 6.58 -6.67 -18.59
C LYS A 41 6.90 -6.32 -17.15
N LEU A 42 6.11 -5.43 -16.53
CA LEU A 42 6.36 -4.94 -15.19
C LEU A 42 5.07 -4.94 -14.38
N ASP A 43 5.23 -5.27 -13.10
CA ASP A 43 4.25 -5.05 -12.04
C ASP A 43 4.88 -4.15 -10.97
N VAL A 44 4.05 -3.60 -10.08
CA VAL A 44 4.52 -2.88 -8.90
C VAL A 44 3.85 -3.42 -7.64
N PHE A 45 4.57 -3.46 -6.53
CA PHE A 45 3.95 -3.63 -5.23
C PHE A 45 3.41 -2.26 -4.79
N ALA A 46 2.13 -2.15 -4.42
CA ALA A 46 1.52 -0.87 -4.07
C ALA A 46 0.93 -0.91 -2.66
N THR A 47 1.20 0.13 -1.87
CA THR A 47 0.73 0.29 -0.49
C THR A 47 0.14 1.69 -0.31
N ASP A 48 -1.11 1.77 0.14
CA ASP A 48 -1.80 3.04 0.37
C ASP A 48 -1.81 3.41 1.86
N LEU A 49 -1.01 4.41 2.26
CA LEU A 49 -0.89 4.84 3.65
C LEU A 49 -2.24 5.29 4.26
N PRO A 50 -3.11 6.04 3.55
CA PRO A 50 -4.42 6.39 4.07
C PRO A 50 -5.28 5.18 4.44
N ARG A 51 -5.17 4.09 3.67
CA ARG A 51 -5.90 2.85 3.96
C ARG A 51 -5.38 2.20 5.23
N LEU A 52 -4.07 2.16 5.43
CA LEU A 52 -3.45 1.63 6.64
C LEU A 52 -3.86 2.44 7.89
N ARG A 53 -3.91 3.79 7.79
CA ARG A 53 -4.43 4.64 8.88
C ARG A 53 -5.89 4.32 9.20
N LYS A 54 -6.74 4.15 8.17
CA LYS A 54 -8.15 3.76 8.34
C LYS A 54 -8.29 2.40 9.03
N ILE A 55 -7.46 1.41 8.67
CA ILE A 55 -7.43 0.08 9.31
C ILE A 55 -6.99 0.19 10.77
N ALA A 56 -5.88 0.88 11.05
CA ALA A 56 -5.38 1.07 12.40
C ALA A 56 -6.45 1.69 13.31
N LYS A 57 -7.10 2.76 12.85
CA LYS A 57 -8.21 3.40 13.57
C LYS A 57 -9.39 2.46 13.81
N GLN A 58 -9.73 1.60 12.86
CA GLN A 58 -10.81 0.61 13.02
C GLN A 58 -10.45 -0.44 14.07
N LEU A 59 -9.21 -0.94 14.06
CA LEU A 59 -8.73 -1.96 15.00
C LEU A 59 -8.66 -1.44 16.44
N THR A 60 -8.46 -0.14 16.64
CA THR A 60 -8.27 0.46 17.96
C THR A 60 -9.46 1.31 18.41
N ILE A 61 -10.63 1.16 17.78
CA ILE A 61 -11.79 2.05 18.02
C ILE A 61 -12.31 2.01 19.46
N GLU A 62 -12.14 0.87 20.15
CA GLU A 62 -12.56 0.68 21.55
C GLU A 62 -11.42 0.88 22.56
N SER A 63 -10.21 1.19 22.09
CA SER A 63 -9.05 1.33 22.96
C SER A 63 -9.08 2.64 23.74
N THR A 64 -8.77 2.57 25.04
CA THR A 64 -8.56 3.76 25.88
C THR A 64 -7.10 4.22 25.91
N ASP A 65 -6.18 3.47 25.29
CA ASP A 65 -4.77 3.82 25.22
C ASP A 65 -4.53 4.86 24.09
N PRO A 66 -4.05 6.07 24.41
CA PRO A 66 -3.81 7.14 23.43
C PRO A 66 -2.73 6.78 22.40
N THR A 67 -1.93 5.74 22.63
CA THR A 67 -0.86 5.30 21.73
C THR A 67 -1.29 4.14 20.83
N ALA A 68 -2.46 3.54 21.06
CA ALA A 68 -2.88 2.33 20.36
C ALA A 68 -2.97 2.51 18.84
N GLU A 69 -3.60 3.59 18.37
CA GLU A 69 -3.74 3.85 16.93
C GLU A 69 -2.38 4.02 16.25
N ARG A 70 -1.45 4.77 16.88
CA ARG A 70 -0.10 4.97 16.36
C ARG A 70 0.67 3.65 16.29
N THR A 71 0.59 2.85 17.34
CA THR A 71 1.24 1.53 17.39
C THR A 71 0.68 0.63 16.30
N ALA A 72 -0.65 0.52 16.18
CA ALA A 72 -1.30 -0.26 15.13
C ALA A 72 -0.88 0.19 13.72
N TYR A 73 -0.87 1.50 13.46
CA TYR A 73 -0.45 2.04 12.16
C TYR A 73 1.01 1.68 11.83
N ILE A 74 1.93 1.86 12.78
CA ILE A 74 3.35 1.51 12.60
C ILE A 74 3.52 0.00 12.39
N SER A 75 2.77 -0.82 13.13
CA SER A 75 2.78 -2.28 12.98
C SER A 75 2.31 -2.70 11.59
N GLU A 76 1.19 -2.16 11.10
CA GLU A 76 0.68 -2.44 9.74
C GLU A 76 1.67 -2.02 8.64
N LEU A 77 2.25 -0.82 8.78
CA LEU A 77 3.25 -0.33 7.83
C LEU A 77 4.51 -1.22 7.84
N THR A 78 5.01 -1.57 9.03
CA THR A 78 6.20 -2.41 9.20
C THR A 78 5.96 -3.81 8.63
N TYR A 79 4.80 -4.40 8.91
CA TYR A 79 4.41 -5.68 8.36
C TYR A 79 4.34 -5.63 6.82
N THR A 80 3.71 -4.60 6.27
CA THR A 80 3.58 -4.42 4.82
C THR A 80 4.94 -4.27 4.14
N LEU A 81 5.84 -3.45 4.70
CA LEU A 81 7.20 -3.31 4.19
C LEU A 81 7.97 -4.64 4.30
N GLY A 82 7.87 -5.34 5.43
CA GLY A 82 8.50 -6.64 5.63
C GLY A 82 8.04 -7.70 4.61
N VAL A 83 6.73 -7.83 4.40
CA VAL A 83 6.15 -8.74 3.40
C VAL A 83 6.61 -8.36 2.00
N SER A 84 6.57 -7.06 1.66
CA SER A 84 7.03 -6.60 0.35
C SER A 84 8.50 -7.00 0.13
N GLY A 85 9.40 -6.76 1.10
CA GLY A 85 10.81 -7.12 0.99
C GLY A 85 11.06 -8.63 0.87
N VAL A 86 10.26 -9.45 1.56
CA VAL A 86 10.35 -10.92 1.42
C VAL A 86 9.93 -11.38 0.03
N LEU A 87 8.83 -10.83 -0.50
CA LEU A 87 8.30 -11.20 -1.82
C LEU A 87 9.17 -10.69 -2.98
N THR A 88 9.92 -9.60 -2.75
CA THR A 88 10.69 -8.91 -3.79
C THR A 88 12.19 -9.08 -3.67
N LYS A 89 12.69 -9.94 -2.76
CA LYS A 89 14.12 -10.02 -2.38
C LYS A 89 14.70 -8.73 -1.79
N GLY A 90 13.88 -7.68 -1.61
CA GLY A 90 14.28 -6.41 -1.00
C GLY A 90 15.22 -5.56 -1.85
N ASP A 91 15.38 -5.84 -3.14
CA ASP A 91 16.28 -5.13 -4.05
C ASP A 91 15.56 -4.06 -4.92
N GLN A 92 14.25 -3.93 -4.75
CA GLN A 92 13.42 -3.02 -5.54
C GLN A 92 13.55 -1.57 -5.10
N SER A 93 13.41 -0.67 -6.08
CA SER A 93 13.30 0.77 -5.82
C SER A 93 12.00 1.08 -5.09
N VAL A 94 12.06 1.99 -4.12
CA VAL A 94 10.89 2.46 -3.36
C VAL A 94 10.56 3.87 -3.79
N TYR A 95 9.32 4.08 -4.23
CA TYR A 95 8.79 5.38 -4.62
C TYR A 95 7.71 5.82 -3.65
N LEU A 96 7.89 6.99 -3.04
CA LEU A 96 6.84 7.65 -2.26
C LEU A 96 6.12 8.65 -3.15
N VAL A 97 4.81 8.49 -3.30
CA VAL A 97 3.94 9.37 -4.08
C VAL A 97 3.12 10.21 -3.11
N GLU A 98 3.45 11.49 -3.05
CA GLU A 98 2.77 12.47 -2.22
C GLU A 98 2.09 13.51 -3.11
N SER A 99 1.03 14.13 -2.59
CA SER A 99 0.46 15.31 -3.25
C SER A 99 1.53 16.41 -3.29
N ALA A 100 1.73 17.02 -4.45
CA ALA A 100 2.59 18.19 -4.55
C ALA A 100 2.02 19.28 -3.63
N LYS A 101 2.64 19.52 -2.48
CA LYS A 101 2.37 20.73 -1.69
C LYS A 101 2.55 21.90 -2.65
N GLN A 102 1.47 22.60 -2.98
CA GLN A 102 1.63 23.96 -3.49
C GLN A 102 2.53 24.68 -2.49
N PRO A 103 3.70 25.22 -2.91
CA PRO A 103 4.41 26.12 -2.04
C PRO A 103 3.42 27.23 -1.69
N ALA A 104 3.20 27.46 -0.39
CA ALA A 104 2.44 28.62 0.05
C ALA A 104 3.09 29.84 -0.62
N LEU A 105 2.36 30.50 -1.52
CA LEU A 105 2.75 31.79 -2.04
C LEU A 105 2.72 32.74 -0.83
N VAL A 106 3.92 33.03 -0.30
CA VAL A 106 4.16 34.09 0.68
C VAL A 106 4.25 35.42 -0.05
#